data_AF-A0A9D7ZJM7-F1
#
_entry.id   AF-A0A9D7ZJM7-F1
#
_cell.length_a   1.000
_cell.length_b   1.000
_cell.length_c   1.000
_cell.angle_alpha   90.00
_cell.angle_beta   90.00
_cell.angle_gamma   90.00
#
_symmetry.space_group_name_H-M   'P 1'
#
loop_
_entity.id
_entity.type
_entity.pdbx_description
1 polymer ?
#
loop_
_entity_poly.entity_id
_entity_poly.type
_entity_poly.pdbx_seq_one_letter_code
_entity_poly.pdbx_strand_id
1 'polypeptide(L)'
;MKRLDSLIQAVNLIDSIGSLAIQVSSLALDSRLVQKDGLFAATRGSNTDGHLFIDKAIELGASVILCEEISNPKDHVTYLIVENSAMALGHIVSAFHNYPSENLKLVGVTGTNGKTSVSSMLYDCFRNLKHSCGL
;
A
#
# COMPACT_ATOMS: atom_id res chain seq x y z
N MET A 1 8.00 -7.85 -10.26
CA MET A 1 7.77 -8.68 -9.05
C MET A 1 8.81 -8.32 -8.00
N LYS A 2 8.45 -8.33 -6.72
CA LYS A 2 9.31 -8.01 -5.57
C LYS A 2 9.21 -9.14 -4.54
N ARG A 3 10.29 -9.40 -3.79
CA ARG A 3 10.26 -10.45 -2.76
C ARG A 3 9.53 -9.94 -1.52
N LEU A 4 8.64 -10.75 -0.96
CA LEU A 4 7.81 -10.31 0.16
C LEU A 4 8.64 -9.99 1.42
N ASP A 5 9.63 -10.81 1.72
CA ASP A 5 10.63 -10.60 2.79
C ASP A 5 11.24 -9.19 2.80
N SER A 6 11.51 -8.62 1.62
CA SER A 6 12.04 -7.26 1.47
C SER A 6 11.00 -6.16 1.66
N LEU A 7 9.73 -6.43 1.36
CA LEU A 7 8.65 -5.43 1.43
C LEU A 7 8.19 -5.17 2.87
N ILE A 8 8.31 -6.17 3.73
CA ILE A 8 7.79 -6.15 5.10
C ILE A 8 8.83 -5.70 6.14
N GLN A 9 10.05 -5.33 5.74
CA GLN A 9 11.12 -4.96 6.68
C GLN A 9 10.77 -3.76 7.57
N ALA A 10 10.01 -2.80 7.04
CA ALA A 10 9.55 -1.61 7.76
C ALA A 10 8.13 -1.76 8.34
N VAL A 11 7.56 -2.96 8.30
CA VAL A 11 6.21 -3.25 8.78
C VAL A 11 6.28 -3.92 10.15
N ASN A 12 5.52 -3.41 11.11
CA ASN A 12 5.33 -4.08 12.39
C ASN A 12 4.32 -5.23 12.23
N LEU A 13 4.83 -6.41 11.93
CA LEU A 13 4.07 -7.66 11.88
C LEU A 13 3.74 -8.15 13.28
N ILE A 14 2.46 -8.41 13.52
CA ILE A 14 1.99 -9.12 14.72
C ILE A 14 2.19 -10.61 14.54
N ASP A 15 1.75 -11.13 13.39
CA ASP A 15 1.84 -12.55 13.06
C ASP A 15 1.86 -12.74 11.53
N SER A 16 2.30 -13.92 11.08
CA SER A 16 2.30 -14.28 9.67
C SER A 16 1.95 -15.76 9.49
N ILE A 17 1.08 -16.04 8.53
CA ILE A 17 0.68 -17.41 8.17
C ILE A 17 1.12 -17.66 6.73
N GLY A 18 1.79 -18.78 6.48
CA GLY A 18 2.29 -19.15 5.15
C GLY A 18 3.75 -18.76 4.90
N SER A 19 4.17 -18.72 3.64
CA SER A 19 5.57 -18.53 3.26
C SER A 19 5.88 -17.06 2.96
N LEU A 20 6.86 -16.50 3.66
CA LEU A 20 7.38 -15.15 3.38
C LEU A 20 8.38 -15.12 2.20
N ALA A 21 8.85 -16.30 1.75
CA ALA A 21 9.81 -16.45 0.67
C ALA A 21 9.14 -16.51 -0.72
N ILE A 22 8.18 -15.62 -0.95
CA ILE A 22 7.39 -15.56 -2.20
C ILE A 22 7.58 -14.22 -2.90
N GLN A 23 7.15 -14.16 -4.16
CA GLN A 23 7.19 -12.95 -4.96
C GLN A 23 5.80 -12.33 -5.10
N VAL A 24 5.73 -11.01 -4.98
CA VAL A 24 4.53 -10.21 -5.16
C VAL A 24 4.61 -9.49 -6.50
N SER A 25 3.59 -9.66 -7.34
CA SER A 25 3.50 -9.07 -8.69
C SER A 25 2.94 -7.65 -8.69
N SER A 26 1.98 -7.38 -7.82
CA SER A 26 1.19 -6.15 -7.75
C SER A 26 0.63 -5.94 -6.35
N LEU A 27 0.21 -4.71 -6.05
CA LEU A 27 -0.47 -4.34 -4.81
C LEU A 27 -1.86 -3.83 -5.15
N ALA A 28 -2.89 -4.26 -4.43
CA ALA A 28 -4.27 -3.82 -4.63
C ALA A 28 -4.97 -3.55 -3.29
N LEU A 29 -5.65 -2.40 -3.22
CA LEU A 29 -6.59 -2.04 -2.15
C LEU A 29 -8.03 -2.45 -2.48
N ASP A 30 -8.34 -2.58 -3.77
CA ASP A 30 -9.64 -3.01 -4.27
C ASP A 30 -9.53 -4.46 -4.72
N SER A 31 -10.34 -5.34 -4.12
CA SER A 31 -10.32 -6.77 -4.43
C SER A 31 -10.57 -7.04 -5.91
N ARG A 32 -11.32 -6.17 -6.60
CA ARG A 32 -11.65 -6.28 -8.03
C ARG A 32 -10.45 -6.00 -8.95
N LEU A 33 -9.40 -5.36 -8.44
CA LEU A 33 -8.19 -4.98 -9.19
C LEU A 33 -7.00 -5.90 -8.89
N VAL A 34 -7.19 -6.92 -8.06
CA VAL A 34 -6.17 -7.93 -7.75
C VAL A 34 -5.73 -8.62 -9.04
N GLN A 35 -4.42 -8.80 -9.17
CA GLN A 35 -3.83 -9.61 -10.23
C GLN A 35 -3.23 -10.87 -9.62
N LYS A 36 -2.99 -11.87 -10.49
CA LYS A 36 -2.32 -13.11 -10.11
C LYS A 36 -0.98 -12.83 -9.41
N ASP A 37 -0.73 -13.56 -8.33
CA ASP A 37 0.44 -13.42 -7.45
C ASP A 37 0.55 -12.02 -6.82
N GLY A 38 -0.58 -11.32 -6.70
CA GLY A 38 -0.68 -10.00 -6.09
C GLY A 38 -0.85 -10.05 -4.57
N LEU A 39 -0.64 -8.89 -3.95
CA LEU A 39 -0.98 -8.62 -2.56
C LEU A 39 -2.28 -7.82 -2.51
N PHE A 40 -3.25 -8.31 -1.74
CA PHE A 40 -4.46 -7.57 -1.41
C PHE A 40 -4.35 -7.00 0.01
N ALA A 41 -4.60 -5.70 0.16
CA ALA A 41 -4.62 -5.03 1.46
C ALA A 41 -6.05 -4.83 1.94
N ALA A 42 -6.44 -5.64 2.92
CA ALA A 42 -7.71 -5.53 3.61
C ALA A 42 -7.63 -4.39 4.65
N THR A 43 -7.93 -3.17 4.21
CA THR A 43 -7.99 -1.99 5.07
C THR A 43 -9.41 -1.68 5.51
N ARG A 44 -9.61 -1.29 6.77
CA ARG A 44 -10.90 -0.74 7.23
C ARG A 44 -11.05 0.68 6.71
N GLY A 45 -11.91 0.86 5.70
CA GLY A 45 -12.25 2.17 5.16
C GLY A 45 -13.38 2.84 5.95
N SER A 46 -13.67 4.10 5.63
CA SER A 46 -14.77 4.84 6.25
C SER A 46 -16.16 4.28 5.93
N ASN A 47 -16.31 3.67 4.75
CA ASN A 47 -17.60 3.20 4.24
C ASN A 47 -17.72 1.68 4.26
N THR A 48 -16.60 0.96 4.13
CA THR A 48 -16.58 -0.50 3.95
C THR A 48 -15.32 -1.09 4.56
N ASP A 49 -15.47 -2.27 5.14
CA ASP A 49 -14.38 -3.07 5.66
C ASP A 49 -13.78 -3.96 4.56
N GLY A 50 -12.48 -3.77 4.26
CA GLY A 50 -11.74 -4.56 3.27
C GLY A 50 -11.65 -6.06 3.61
N HIS A 51 -11.75 -6.42 4.89
CA HIS A 51 -11.64 -7.81 5.34
C HIS A 51 -12.76 -8.70 4.80
N LEU A 52 -13.94 -8.12 4.53
CA LEU A 52 -15.08 -8.80 3.94
C LEU A 52 -14.82 -9.29 2.50
N PHE A 53 -13.77 -8.77 1.85
CA PHE A 53 -13.45 -9.09 0.46
C PHE A 53 -12.21 -9.97 0.30
N ILE A 54 -11.65 -10.50 1.39
CA ILE A 54 -10.45 -11.36 1.35
C ILE A 54 -10.70 -12.60 0.48
N ASP A 55 -11.81 -13.32 0.70
CA ASP A 55 -12.13 -14.50 -0.11
C ASP A 55 -12.23 -14.15 -1.60
N LYS A 56 -12.82 -12.99 -1.92
CA LYS A 56 -12.93 -12.55 -3.31
C LYS A 56 -11.57 -12.21 -3.93
N ALA A 57 -10.69 -11.59 -3.15
CA ALA A 57 -9.33 -11.29 -3.59
C ALA A 57 -8.53 -12.58 -3.86
N ILE A 58 -8.69 -13.59 -3.02
CA ILE A 58 -8.07 -14.91 -3.21
C ILE A 58 -8.56 -15.56 -4.51
N GLU A 59 -9.88 -15.57 -4.75
CA GLU A 59 -10.46 -16.09 -6.00
C GLU A 59 -9.89 -15.41 -7.25
N LEU A 60 -9.57 -14.11 -7.16
CA LEU A 60 -9.02 -13.31 -8.26
C LEU A 60 -7.50 -13.45 -8.40
N GLY A 61 -6.84 -14.20 -7.52
CA GLY A 61 -5.42 -14.56 -7.63
C GLY A 61 -4.50 -13.85 -6.63
N ALA A 62 -5.03 -13.27 -5.55
CA ALA A 62 -4.20 -12.79 -4.45
C ALA A 62 -3.44 -13.97 -3.83
N SER A 63 -2.11 -13.85 -3.78
CA SER A 63 -1.23 -14.81 -3.10
C SER A 63 -0.85 -14.35 -1.70
N VAL A 64 -1.02 -13.04 -1.43
CA VAL A 64 -0.72 -12.40 -0.14
C VAL A 64 -1.89 -11.54 0.29
N ILE A 65 -2.25 -11.64 1.57
CA ILE A 65 -3.29 -10.83 2.20
C ILE A 65 -2.64 -10.05 3.34
N LEU A 66 -2.76 -8.73 3.32
CA LEU A 66 -2.43 -7.86 4.45
C LEU A 66 -3.73 -7.52 5.19
N CYS A 67 -3.83 -7.92 6.45
CA CYS A 67 -5.04 -7.74 7.25
C CYS A 67 -4.71 -7.48 8.73
N GLU A 68 -5.72 -7.05 9.48
CA GLU A 68 -5.65 -6.87 10.93
C GLU A 68 -6.10 -8.13 11.68
N GLU A 69 -7.02 -8.88 11.07
CA GLU A 69 -7.56 -10.11 11.62
C GLU A 69 -7.87 -11.12 10.50
N ILE A 70 -7.84 -12.40 10.83
CA ILE A 70 -8.24 -13.49 9.93
C ILE A 70 -8.83 -14.65 10.75
N SER A 71 -10.00 -15.14 10.35
CA SER A 71 -10.71 -16.23 11.03
C SER A 71 -10.55 -17.59 10.37
N ASN A 72 -10.40 -17.62 9.04
CA ASN A 72 -10.31 -18.87 8.26
C ASN A 72 -9.23 -18.78 7.17
N PRO A 73 -7.93 -18.82 7.55
CA PRO A 73 -6.84 -18.75 6.60
C PRO A 73 -6.84 -19.96 5.66
N LYS A 74 -6.49 -19.72 4.38
CA LYS A 74 -6.35 -20.76 3.36
C LYS A 74 -4.87 -21.16 3.22
N ASP A 75 -4.57 -22.46 3.16
CA ASP A 75 -3.19 -22.97 3.16
C ASP A 75 -2.31 -22.48 1.99
N HIS A 76 -2.91 -22.08 0.87
CA HIS A 76 -2.19 -21.64 -0.34
C HIS A 76 -1.98 -20.12 -0.42
N VAL A 77 -2.36 -19.39 0.63
CA VAL A 77 -2.28 -17.92 0.69
C VAL A 77 -1.44 -17.52 1.89
N THR A 78 -0.60 -16.50 1.70
CA THR A 78 0.19 -15.93 2.79
C THR A 78 -0.57 -14.77 3.43
N TYR A 79 -0.68 -14.76 4.76
CA TYR A 79 -1.35 -13.71 5.52
C TYR A 79 -0.32 -12.94 6.35
N LEU A 80 -0.41 -11.62 6.29
CA LEU A 80 0.37 -10.68 7.06
C LEU A 80 -0.57 -9.97 8.02
N ILE A 81 -0.47 -10.32 9.30
CA ILE A 81 -1.35 -9.80 10.34
C ILE A 81 -0.63 -8.65 11.03
N VAL A 82 -1.24 -7.47 11.01
CA VAL A 82 -0.66 -6.22 11.52
C VAL A 82 -1.68 -5.47 12.38
N GLU A 83 -1.22 -4.56 13.22
CA GLU A 83 -2.14 -3.75 14.04
C GLU A 83 -2.98 -2.79 13.20
N ASN A 84 -2.39 -2.25 12.12
CA ASN A 84 -3.04 -1.30 11.23
C ASN A 84 -2.62 -1.57 9.78
N SER A 85 -3.55 -2.10 8.99
CA SER A 85 -3.25 -2.50 7.61
C SER A 85 -3.04 -1.32 6.67
N ALA A 86 -3.65 -0.16 6.95
CA ALA A 86 -3.46 1.06 6.15
C ALA A 86 -2.03 1.62 6.32
N MET A 87 -1.53 1.67 7.55
CA MET A 87 -0.15 2.08 7.85
C MET A 87 0.87 1.11 7.24
N ALA A 88 0.66 -0.20 7.45
CA ALA A 88 1.53 -1.23 6.89
C ALA A 88 1.57 -1.17 5.36
N LEU A 89 0.42 -0.94 4.71
CA LEU A 89 0.37 -0.77 3.27
C LEU A 89 1.22 0.40 2.79
N GLY A 90 1.20 1.54 3.48
CA GLY A 90 2.04 2.70 3.13
C GLY A 90 3.53 2.36 3.06
N HIS A 91 4.02 1.59 4.03
CA HIS A 91 5.41 1.10 4.05
C HIS A 91 5.67 0.10 2.91
N ILE A 92 4.76 -0.86 2.68
CA ILE A 92 4.88 -1.87 1.62
C ILE A 92 4.89 -1.21 0.23
N VAL A 93 4.00 -0.26 -0.02
CA VAL A 93 3.93 0.49 -1.29
C VAL A 93 5.22 1.26 -1.52
N SER A 94 5.73 1.92 -0.48
CA SER A 94 7.00 2.64 -0.54
C SER A 94 8.15 1.70 -0.91
N ALA A 95 8.26 0.54 -0.24
CA ALA A 95 9.28 -0.46 -0.54
C ALA A 95 9.12 -1.06 -1.95
N PHE A 96 7.88 -1.33 -2.38
CA PHE A 96 7.58 -1.90 -3.69
C PHE A 96 8.03 -0.99 -4.83
N HIS A 97 7.88 0.33 -4.66
CA HIS A 97 8.31 1.35 -5.61
C HIS A 97 9.72 1.91 -5.35
N ASN A 98 10.52 1.29 -4.48
CA ASN A 98 11.90 1.71 -4.13
C ASN A 98 11.98 3.14 -3.56
N TYR A 99 11.09 3.48 -2.62
CA TYR A 99 11.10 4.73 -1.87
C TYR A 99 11.24 5.99 -2.76
N PRO A 100 10.28 6.23 -3.69
CA PRO A 100 10.41 7.30 -4.68
C PRO A 100 10.58 8.70 -4.05
N SER A 101 10.05 8.91 -2.85
CA SER A 101 10.19 10.15 -2.09
C SER A 101 11.63 10.48 -1.71
N GLU A 102 12.52 9.50 -1.57
CA GLU A 102 13.95 9.74 -1.27
C GLU A 102 14.69 10.40 -2.44
N ASN A 103 14.15 10.26 -3.65
CA ASN A 103 14.70 10.84 -4.87
C ASN A 103 14.03 12.16 -5.27
N LEU A 104 13.09 12.66 -4.46
CA LEU A 104 12.28 13.85 -4.77
C LEU A 104 12.34 14.88 -3.63
N LYS A 105 12.39 16.17 -3.99
CA LYS A 105 12.16 17.25 -3.02
C LYS A 105 10.66 17.41 -2.80
N LEU A 106 10.13 16.74 -1.79
CA LEU A 106 8.70 16.75 -1.46
C LEU A 106 8.36 17.95 -0.56
N VAL A 107 7.31 18.70 -0.92
CA VAL A 107 6.77 19.80 -0.12
C VAL A 107 5.33 19.47 0.26
N GLY A 108 5.08 19.28 1.57
CA GLY A 108 3.73 19.04 2.10
C GLY A 108 3.05 20.34 2.53
N VAL A 109 1.85 20.60 2.01
CA VAL A 109 1.02 21.75 2.41
C VAL A 109 -0.20 21.27 3.19
N THR A 110 -0.32 21.67 4.45
CA THR A 110 -1.46 21.34 5.32
C THR A 110 -2.14 22.60 5.86
N GLY A 111 -3.37 22.46 6.36
CA GLY A 111 -4.17 23.55 6.91
C GLY A 111 -5.65 23.45 6.51
N THR A 112 -6.55 24.03 7.31
CA THR A 112 -8.00 23.99 7.04
C THR A 112 -8.34 24.62 5.69
N ASN A 113 -7.73 25.78 5.39
CA ASN A 113 -7.91 26.53 4.15
C ASN A 113 -6.56 26.78 3.46
N GLY A 114 -6.58 27.04 2.15
CA GLY A 114 -5.41 27.49 1.40
C GLY A 114 -4.45 26.42 0.90
N LYS A 115 -4.66 25.12 1.23
CA LYS A 115 -3.80 24.01 0.76
C LYS A 115 -3.62 24.03 -0.76
N THR A 116 -4.72 24.02 -1.51
CA THR A 116 -4.72 24.02 -2.98
C THR A 116 -4.15 25.31 -3.56
N SER A 117 -4.45 26.46 -2.93
CA SER A 117 -3.93 27.75 -3.40
C SER A 117 -2.42 27.82 -3.25
N VAL A 118 -1.89 27.46 -2.09
CA VAL A 118 -0.45 27.47 -1.81
C VAL A 118 0.28 26.42 -2.64
N SER A 119 -0.24 25.19 -2.78
CA SER A 119 0.39 24.18 -3.64
C SER A 119 0.46 24.62 -5.09
N SER A 120 -0.60 25.25 -5.61
CA SER A 120 -0.65 25.77 -6.98
C SER A 120 0.34 26.93 -7.18
N MET A 121 0.40 27.88 -6.23
CA MET A 121 1.35 28.99 -6.26
C MET A 121 2.81 28.51 -6.21
N LEU A 122 3.11 27.51 -5.39
CA LEU A 122 4.44 26.89 -5.33
C LEU A 122 4.78 26.21 -6.66
N TYR A 123 3.85 25.45 -7.23
CA TYR A 123 4.02 24.81 -8.54
C TYR A 123 4.33 25.84 -9.63
N ASP A 124 3.53 26.90 -9.74
CA ASP A 124 3.73 27.96 -10.74
C ASP A 124 5.09 28.66 -10.56
N CYS A 125 5.46 28.94 -9.30
CA CYS A 125 6.77 29.52 -8.97
C CYS A 125 7.92 28.62 -9.45
N PHE A 126 7.91 27.33 -9.13
CA PHE A 126 8.95 26.40 -9.54
C PHE A 126 8.99 26.18 -11.05
N ARG A 127 7.83 26.13 -11.72
CA ARG A 127 7.76 26.08 -13.19
C ARG A 127 8.36 27.31 -13.84
N ASN A 128 8.09 28.51 -13.31
CA ASN A 128 8.66 29.76 -13.81
C ASN A 128 10.18 29.81 -13.62
N LEU A 129 10.70 29.23 -12.53
CA LEU A 129 12.13 29.02 -12.28
C LEU A 129 12.75 27.87 -13.09
N LYS A 130 12.00 27.24 -14.01
CA LYS A 130 12.43 26.13 -14.88
C LYS A 130 12.81 24.85 -14.14
N HIS A 131 12.28 24.63 -12.94
CA HIS A 131 12.40 23.33 -12.27
C HIS A 131 11.41 22.31 -12.84
N SER A 132 11.82 21.04 -12.89
CA SER A 132 10.88 19.93 -13.09
C SER A 132 10.15 19.70 -11.76
N CYS A 133 8.83 19.90 -11.77
CA CYS A 133 7.98 19.73 -10.60
C CYS A 133 6.60 19.19 -11.01
N GLY A 134 5.92 18.53 -10.08
CA GLY A 134 4.53 18.07 -10.20
C GLY A 134 3.67 18.67 -9.09
N LEU A 135 2.35 18.67 -9.31
CA LEU A 135 1.33 19.04 -8.32
C LEU A 135 0.65 17.78 -7.80
#